data_AF-A0A3S0RTC0-F1
#
_entry.id   AF-A0A3S0RTC0-F1
#
_cell.length_a   1.000
_cell.length_b   1.000
_cell.length_c   1.000
_cell.angle_alpha   90.00
_cell.angle_beta   90.00
_cell.angle_gamma   90.00
#
_symmetry.space_group_name_H-M   'P 1'
#
loop_
_entity.id
_entity.type
_entity.pdbx_description
1 polymer ?
#
loop_
_entity_poly.entity_id
_entity_poly.type
_entity_poly.pdbx_seq_one_letter_code
_entity_poly.pdbx_strand_id
1 'polypeptide(L)'
;MKKLGIIGAVVIVLFIAIILLTNLSNKDKLTDNPYGTDNLRQSTIDLLDNENYQNIILPEALEEKIAAGGPVVAYMFSPECPHCMKMTPSLMPIADEVGVQVDQLNILEYDKGWNEYNIEATPTLIYFNEGKEVSRLVGDYSSNEQVIHDFLGQVTK
;
A
#
# COMPACT_ATOMS: atom_id res chain seq x y z
N MET A 1 -18.51 26.02 -38.41
CA MET A 1 -19.24 24.78 -38.05
C MET A 1 -18.48 23.50 -38.39
N LYS A 2 -17.98 23.30 -39.63
CA LYS A 2 -17.20 22.08 -40.00
C LYS A 2 -15.92 21.86 -39.17
N LYS A 3 -15.18 22.93 -38.86
CA LYS A 3 -13.96 22.87 -38.03
C LYS A 3 -14.23 22.39 -36.59
N LEU A 4 -15.38 22.77 -36.01
CA LEU A 4 -15.78 22.31 -34.67
C LEU A 4 -16.10 20.81 -34.65
N GLY A 5 -16.75 20.29 -35.70
CA GLY A 5 -17.03 18.86 -35.84
C GLY A 5 -15.77 18.01 -35.99
N ILE A 6 -14.76 18.50 -36.72
CA ILE A 6 -13.45 17.82 -36.85
C ILE A 6 -12.73 17.78 -35.50
N ILE A 7 -12.72 18.91 -34.76
CA ILE A 7 -12.10 18.96 -33.42
C ILE A 7 -12.78 17.95 -32.47
N GLY A 8 -14.12 17.93 -32.46
CA GLY A 8 -14.87 16.97 -31.64
C GLY A 8 -14.56 15.51 -31.99
N ALA A 9 -14.48 15.17 -33.27
CA ALA A 9 -14.13 13.82 -33.72
C ALA A 9 -12.70 13.42 -33.30
N VAL A 10 -11.73 14.33 -33.44
CA VAL A 10 -10.34 14.09 -32.99
C VAL A 10 -10.29 13.86 -31.48
N VAL A 11 -11.01 14.67 -30.69
CA VAL A 11 -11.08 14.50 -29.23
C VAL A 11 -11.66 13.13 -28.86
N ILE A 12 -12.73 12.69 -29.52
CA ILE A 12 -13.33 11.36 -29.28
C ILE A 12 -12.34 10.24 -29.59
N VAL A 13 -11.64 10.31 -30.73
CA VAL A 13 -10.62 9.32 -31.10
C VAL A 13 -9.48 9.29 -30.08
N LEU A 14 -9.04 10.45 -29.59
CA LEU A 14 -8.03 10.53 -28.53
C LEU A 14 -8.48 9.85 -27.24
N PHE A 15 -9.71 10.09 -26.78
CA PHE A 15 -10.24 9.41 -25.59
C PHE A 15 -10.35 7.90 -25.78
N ILE A 16 -10.81 7.43 -26.94
CA ILE A 16 -10.88 5.99 -27.24
C ILE A 16 -9.47 5.38 -27.21
N ALA A 17 -8.48 6.05 -27.82
CA ALA A 17 -7.09 5.60 -27.81
C ALA A 17 -6.53 5.52 -26.38
N ILE A 18 -6.79 6.53 -25.54
CA ILE A 18 -6.38 6.54 -24.13
C ILE A 18 -7.00 5.35 -23.38
N ILE A 19 -8.31 5.12 -23.51
CA ILE A 19 -8.99 4.01 -22.84
C ILE A 19 -8.39 2.65 -23.24
N LEU A 20 -8.12 2.45 -24.53
CA LEU A 20 -7.48 1.22 -25.00
C LEU A 20 -6.07 1.05 -24.42
N LEU A 21 -5.27 2.12 -24.40
CA LEU A 21 -3.92 2.08 -23.83
C LEU A 21 -3.94 1.81 -22.32
N THR A 22 -4.85 2.42 -21.58
CA THR A 22 -5.02 2.18 -20.14
C THR A 22 -5.41 0.74 -19.86
N ASN A 23 -6.37 0.17 -20.62
CA ASN A 23 -6.79 -1.22 -20.43
C ASN A 23 -5.66 -2.21 -20.74
N LEU A 24 -4.84 -1.94 -21.76
CA LEU A 24 -3.66 -2.76 -22.07
C LEU A 24 -2.62 -2.70 -20.95
N SER A 25 -2.27 -1.49 -20.49
CA SER A 25 -1.33 -1.28 -19.38
C SER A 25 -1.79 -1.98 -18.10
N ASN A 26 -3.06 -1.82 -17.71
CA ASN A 26 -3.61 -2.46 -16.53
C ASN A 26 -3.55 -3.99 -16.63
N LYS A 27 -3.84 -4.56 -17.80
CA LYS A 27 -3.76 -6.00 -18.00
C LYS A 27 -2.34 -6.53 -17.78
N ASP A 28 -1.34 -5.82 -18.29
CA ASP A 28 0.06 -6.22 -18.11
C ASP A 28 0.44 -6.17 -16.63
N LYS A 29 0.10 -5.10 -15.91
CA LYS A 29 0.36 -4.94 -14.47
C LYS A 29 -0.30 -6.01 -13.60
N LEU A 30 -1.48 -6.49 -13.99
CA LEU A 30 -2.24 -7.47 -13.20
C LEU A 30 -1.68 -8.90 -13.30
N THR A 31 -0.87 -9.21 -14.32
CA THR A 31 -0.47 -10.61 -14.62
C THR A 31 0.19 -11.32 -13.44
N ASP A 32 0.99 -10.61 -12.64
CA ASP A 32 1.73 -11.17 -11.50
C ASP A 32 1.54 -10.33 -10.23
N ASN A 33 0.34 -9.77 -10.02
CA ASN A 33 0.08 -8.90 -8.88
C ASN A 33 0.03 -9.68 -7.54
N PRO A 34 0.43 -9.08 -6.41
CA PRO A 34 0.53 -9.77 -5.12
C PRO A 34 -0.80 -9.86 -4.35
N TYR A 35 -1.92 -9.38 -4.90
CA TYR A 35 -3.19 -9.25 -4.18
C TYR A 35 -4.10 -10.49 -4.28
N GLY A 36 -3.70 -11.51 -5.05
CA GLY A 36 -4.49 -12.74 -5.22
C GLY A 36 -5.81 -12.54 -5.97
N THR A 37 -6.00 -11.37 -6.60
CA THR A 37 -7.19 -11.02 -7.38
C THR A 37 -6.84 -9.96 -8.42
N ASP A 38 -7.53 -9.98 -9.56
CA ASP A 38 -7.39 -8.96 -10.61
C ASP A 38 -8.42 -7.83 -10.47
N ASN A 39 -9.40 -7.99 -9.57
CA ASN A 39 -10.44 -6.99 -9.32
C ASN A 39 -9.93 -5.95 -8.30
N LEU A 40 -8.95 -5.17 -8.72
CA LEU A 40 -8.31 -4.13 -7.90
C LEU A 40 -8.83 -2.74 -8.25
N ARG A 41 -8.78 -1.84 -7.29
CA ARG A 41 -9.00 -0.41 -7.53
C ARG A 41 -7.88 0.14 -8.41
N GLN A 42 -8.20 1.10 -9.28
CA GLN A 42 -7.20 1.72 -10.16
C GLN A 42 -6.04 2.32 -9.35
N SER A 43 -6.34 2.94 -8.21
CA SER A 43 -5.36 3.48 -7.27
C SER A 43 -4.38 2.42 -6.75
N THR A 44 -4.81 1.18 -6.56
CA THR A 44 -3.94 0.04 -6.22
C THR A 44 -3.12 -0.41 -7.42
N ILE A 45 -3.73 -0.52 -8.61
CA ILE A 45 -3.03 -0.90 -9.85
C ILE A 45 -1.90 0.09 -10.17
N ASP A 46 -2.13 1.38 -9.93
CA ASP A 46 -1.16 2.44 -10.16
C ASP A 46 0.09 2.32 -9.24
N LEU A 47 -0.04 1.64 -8.08
CA LEU A 47 1.06 1.41 -7.14
C LEU A 47 1.83 0.10 -7.37
N LEU A 48 1.36 -0.81 -8.23
CA LEU A 48 2.02 -2.12 -8.42
C LEU A 48 3.50 -1.99 -8.79
N ASP A 49 3.87 -0.98 -9.57
CA ASP A 49 5.24 -0.72 -10.01
C ASP A 49 6.03 0.22 -9.05
N ASN A 50 5.44 0.63 -7.93
CA ASN A 50 6.07 1.58 -7.00
C ASN A 50 7.04 0.87 -6.06
N GLU A 51 8.32 1.22 -6.10
CA GLU A 51 9.40 0.61 -5.32
C GLU A 51 9.15 0.57 -3.79
N ASN A 52 8.35 1.49 -3.25
CA ASN A 52 8.05 1.54 -1.82
C ASN A 52 6.85 0.67 -1.41
N TYR A 53 6.16 0.02 -2.36
CA TYR A 53 4.97 -0.81 -2.12
C TYR A 53 5.15 -2.26 -2.58
N GLN A 54 6.31 -2.82 -2.28
CA GLN A 54 6.73 -4.15 -2.77
C GLN A 54 6.60 -5.28 -1.73
N ASN A 55 6.23 -4.95 -0.48
CA ASN A 55 6.10 -5.92 0.61
C ASN A 55 4.63 -6.21 0.92
N ILE A 56 3.79 -6.35 -0.11
CA ILE A 56 2.35 -6.60 0.06
C ILE A 56 2.11 -7.94 0.75
N ILE A 57 1.23 -7.94 1.76
CA ILE A 57 0.79 -9.15 2.45
C ILE A 57 -0.73 -9.32 2.36
N LEU A 58 -1.18 -10.56 2.16
CA LEU A 58 -2.60 -10.92 2.20
C LEU A 58 -3.07 -11.05 3.66
N PRO A 59 -4.36 -10.80 3.96
CA PRO A 59 -4.90 -10.91 5.32
C PRO A 59 -4.56 -12.23 6.00
N GLU A 60 -4.84 -13.36 5.36
CA GLU A 60 -4.64 -14.69 5.93
C GLU A 60 -3.14 -14.96 6.19
N ALA A 61 -2.26 -14.50 5.30
CA ALA A 61 -0.81 -14.65 5.49
C ALA A 61 -0.29 -13.77 6.64
N LEU A 62 -0.85 -12.59 6.85
CA LEU A 62 -0.52 -11.73 7.99
C LEU A 62 -0.97 -12.38 9.31
N GLU A 63 -2.21 -12.87 9.37
CA GLU A 63 -2.73 -13.60 10.52
C GLU A 63 -1.84 -14.81 10.88
N GLU A 64 -1.47 -15.61 9.89
CA GLU A 64 -0.56 -16.75 10.07
C GLU A 64 0.81 -16.33 10.60
N LYS A 65 1.38 -15.24 10.06
CA LYS A 65 2.69 -14.71 10.48
C LYS A 65 2.65 -14.22 11.93
N ILE A 66 1.57 -13.55 12.33
CA ILE A 66 1.35 -13.13 13.73
C ILE A 66 1.21 -14.36 14.63
N ALA A 67 0.38 -15.33 14.24
CA ALA A 67 0.13 -16.55 15.03
C ALA A 67 1.37 -17.43 15.21
N ALA A 68 2.32 -17.39 14.26
CA ALA A 68 3.62 -18.06 14.40
C ALA A 68 4.49 -17.50 15.54
N GLY A 69 4.16 -16.32 16.07
CA GLY A 69 4.74 -15.78 17.31
C GLY A 69 6.09 -15.08 17.16
N GLY A 70 6.64 -14.98 15.95
CA GLY A 70 7.82 -14.17 15.66
C GLY A 70 7.51 -12.66 15.65
N PRO A 71 8.54 -11.81 15.56
CA PRO A 71 8.36 -10.37 15.39
C PRO A 71 7.74 -10.06 14.02
N VAL A 72 6.66 -9.29 14.01
CA VAL A 72 5.95 -8.86 12.80
C VAL A 72 5.67 -7.37 12.87
N VAL A 73 6.07 -6.61 11.85
CA VAL A 73 5.66 -5.21 11.68
C VAL A 73 4.66 -5.14 10.54
N ALA A 74 3.41 -4.88 10.87
CA ALA A 74 2.34 -4.74 9.91
C ALA A 74 2.07 -3.24 9.64
N TYR A 75 2.02 -2.86 8.36
CA TYR A 75 1.76 -1.52 7.89
C TYR A 75 0.41 -1.45 7.19
N MET A 76 -0.56 -0.78 7.82
CA MET A 76 -1.89 -0.54 7.29
C MET A 76 -1.88 0.73 6.45
N PHE A 77 -2.08 0.56 5.14
CA PHE A 77 -2.04 1.67 4.19
C PHE A 77 -3.22 1.62 3.22
N SER A 78 -3.43 2.75 2.53
CA SER A 78 -4.32 2.83 1.39
C SER A 78 -3.68 3.72 0.32
N PRO A 79 -3.75 3.34 -0.97
CA PRO A 79 -3.27 4.18 -2.08
C PRO A 79 -4.09 5.47 -2.24
N GLU A 80 -5.30 5.53 -1.66
CA GLU A 80 -6.16 6.71 -1.67
C GLU A 80 -5.92 7.63 -0.45
N CYS A 81 -4.93 7.31 0.40
CA CYS A 81 -4.55 8.09 1.56
C CYS A 81 -3.31 8.96 1.28
N PRO A 82 -3.44 10.31 1.21
CA PRO A 82 -2.29 11.19 0.95
C PRO A 82 -1.18 11.08 2.01
N HIS A 83 -1.54 10.80 3.26
CA HIS A 83 -0.59 10.59 4.35
C HIS A 83 0.21 9.29 4.20
N CYS A 84 -0.39 8.22 3.67
CA CYS A 84 0.36 7.01 3.31
C CYS A 84 1.36 7.33 2.21
N MET A 85 0.89 7.96 1.13
CA MET A 85 1.75 8.34 0.00
C MET A 85 2.95 9.20 0.38
N LYS A 86 2.85 9.98 1.46
CA LYS A 86 3.95 10.77 2.00
C LYS A 86 4.86 10.00 2.96
N MET A 87 4.29 9.12 3.79
CA MET A 87 5.05 8.38 4.81
C MET A 87 5.84 7.20 4.23
N THR A 88 5.27 6.44 3.28
CA THR A 88 5.89 5.21 2.79
C THR A 88 7.29 5.41 2.20
N PRO A 89 7.58 6.47 1.42
CA PRO A 89 8.93 6.74 0.91
C PRO A 89 9.97 7.10 1.97
N SER A 90 9.57 7.51 3.18
CA SER A 90 10.48 7.64 4.33
C SER A 90 10.57 6.31 5.11
N LEU A 91 9.45 5.62 5.28
CA LEU A 91 9.37 4.38 6.07
C LEU A 91 10.21 3.24 5.48
N MET A 92 10.08 2.97 4.18
CA MET A 92 10.70 1.77 3.60
C MET A 92 12.24 1.83 3.60
N PRO A 93 12.90 2.96 3.23
CA PRO A 93 14.35 3.05 3.35
C PRO A 93 14.86 2.90 4.79
N ILE A 94 14.13 3.45 5.78
CA ILE A 94 14.50 3.30 7.19
C ILE A 94 14.37 1.84 7.62
N ALA A 95 13.29 1.17 7.22
CA ALA A 95 13.08 -0.25 7.49
C ALA A 95 14.20 -1.13 6.93
N ASP A 96 14.64 -0.85 5.70
CA ASP A 96 15.78 -1.51 5.06
C ASP A 96 17.09 -1.22 5.81
N GLU A 97 17.33 0.03 6.21
CA GLU A 97 18.53 0.44 6.97
C GLU A 97 18.64 -0.33 8.30
N VAL A 98 17.53 -0.47 9.03
CA VAL A 98 17.51 -1.15 10.34
C VAL A 98 17.29 -2.67 10.23
N GLY A 99 17.13 -3.20 9.02
CA GLY A 99 16.93 -4.63 8.76
C GLY A 99 15.59 -5.17 9.28
N VAL A 100 14.53 -4.35 9.29
CA VAL A 100 13.19 -4.74 9.73
C VAL A 100 12.29 -4.94 8.53
N GLN A 101 11.72 -6.14 8.40
CA GLN A 101 10.68 -6.39 7.41
C GLN A 101 9.37 -5.72 7.83
N VAL A 102 8.84 -4.87 6.95
CA VAL A 102 7.51 -4.25 7.09
C VAL A 102 6.55 -4.89 6.10
N ASP A 103 5.56 -5.62 6.60
CA ASP A 103 4.52 -6.26 5.80
C ASP A 103 3.37 -5.27 5.54
N GLN A 104 3.03 -5.01 4.29
CA GLN A 104 2.13 -3.94 3.89
C GLN A 104 0.74 -4.48 3.57
N LEU A 105 -0.24 -4.20 4.43
CA LEU A 105 -1.64 -4.56 4.22
C LEU A 105 -2.39 -3.38 3.60
N ASN A 106 -2.84 -3.55 2.35
CA ASN A 106 -3.68 -2.56 1.68
C ASN A 106 -5.13 -2.70 2.18
N ILE A 107 -5.50 -1.89 3.15
CA ILE A 107 -6.84 -1.95 3.75
C ILE A 107 -7.94 -1.36 2.86
N LEU A 108 -7.59 -0.79 1.70
CA LEU A 108 -8.56 -0.41 0.67
C LEU A 108 -9.08 -1.64 -0.09
N GLU A 109 -8.22 -2.64 -0.31
CA GLU A 109 -8.61 -3.91 -0.96
C GLU A 109 -9.12 -4.92 0.07
N TYR A 110 -8.67 -4.81 1.32
CA TYR A 110 -9.00 -5.72 2.41
C TYR A 110 -9.67 -5.00 3.59
N ASP A 111 -10.90 -4.54 3.38
CA ASP A 111 -11.66 -3.74 4.35
C ASP A 111 -11.82 -4.38 5.74
N LYS A 112 -11.73 -5.72 5.85
CA LYS A 112 -11.81 -6.43 7.14
C LYS A 112 -10.72 -5.99 8.12
N GLY A 113 -9.54 -5.64 7.61
CA GLY A 113 -8.39 -5.21 8.42
C GLY A 113 -8.70 -4.01 9.32
N TRP A 114 -9.64 -3.14 8.93
CA TRP A 114 -10.08 -2.02 9.76
C TRP A 114 -10.60 -2.47 11.13
N ASN A 115 -11.50 -3.44 11.15
CA ASN A 115 -12.12 -3.93 12.38
C ASN A 115 -11.22 -4.94 13.10
N GLU A 116 -10.53 -5.78 12.35
CA GLU A 116 -9.69 -6.85 12.89
C GLU A 116 -8.52 -6.31 13.73
N TYR A 117 -7.84 -5.27 13.24
CA TYR A 117 -6.69 -4.66 13.89
C TYR A 117 -7.03 -3.37 14.66
N ASN A 118 -8.32 -3.04 14.78
CA ASN A 118 -8.81 -1.80 15.38
C ASN A 118 -8.10 -0.56 14.81
N ILE A 119 -8.15 -0.41 13.49
CA ILE A 119 -7.54 0.72 12.78
C ILE A 119 -8.51 1.90 12.83
N GLU A 120 -8.01 3.04 13.30
CA GLU A 120 -8.79 4.29 13.35
C GLU A 120 -8.44 5.22 12.19
N ALA A 121 -7.21 5.12 11.68
CA ALA A 121 -6.70 5.94 10.58
C ALA A 121 -5.52 5.23 9.89
N THR A 122 -5.22 5.67 8.67
CA THR A 122 -3.99 5.33 7.96
C THR A 122 -3.13 6.57 7.75
N PRO A 123 -1.79 6.45 7.72
CA PRO A 123 -1.02 5.22 7.92
C PRO A 123 -1.04 4.74 9.39
N THR A 124 -1.03 3.42 9.60
CA THR A 124 -0.82 2.84 10.94
C THR A 124 0.20 1.70 10.86
N LEU A 125 1.22 1.74 11.70
CA LEU A 125 2.14 0.63 11.92
C LEU A 125 1.79 -0.08 13.22
N ILE A 126 1.84 -1.41 13.21
CA ILE A 126 1.60 -2.24 14.39
C ILE A 126 2.75 -3.24 14.51
N TYR A 127 3.36 -3.29 15.69
CA TYR A 127 4.37 -4.29 16.02
C TYR A 127 3.71 -5.40 16.84
N PHE A 128 3.80 -6.62 16.33
CA PHE A 128 3.40 -7.84 17.01
C PHE A 128 4.61 -8.67 17.41
N ASN A 129 4.52 -9.30 18.58
CA ASN A 129 5.46 -10.30 19.04
C ASN A 129 4.71 -11.33 19.92
N GLU A 130 5.11 -12.59 19.88
CA GLU A 130 4.41 -13.69 20.58
C GLU A 130 2.90 -13.74 20.27
N GLY A 131 2.52 -13.37 19.03
CA GLY A 131 1.13 -13.33 18.58
C GLY A 131 0.28 -12.22 19.19
N LYS A 132 0.89 -11.21 19.81
CA LYS A 132 0.19 -10.10 20.46
C LYS A 132 0.72 -8.76 19.98
N GLU A 133 -0.16 -7.78 19.94
CA GLU A 133 0.24 -6.39 19.73
C GLU A 133 1.10 -5.90 20.90
N VAL A 134 2.29 -5.40 20.58
CA VAL A 134 3.24 -4.83 21.54
C VAL A 134 3.10 -3.31 21.56
N SER A 135 3.04 -2.69 20.38
CA SER A 135 2.87 -1.24 20.22
C SER A 135 2.35 -0.90 18.83
N ARG A 136 1.87 0.35 18.68
CA ARG A 136 1.40 0.90 17.41
C ARG A 136 1.87 2.35 17.23
N LEU A 137 2.01 2.75 15.98
CA LEU A 137 2.29 4.12 15.56
C LEU A 137 1.22 4.56 14.56
N VAL A 138 0.43 5.56 14.92
CA VAL A 138 -0.71 6.04 14.12
C VAL A 138 -0.39 7.40 13.54
N GLY A 139 -0.54 7.56 12.22
CA GLY A 139 -0.36 8.81 11.51
C GLY A 139 0.95 8.92 10.74
N ASP A 140 1.06 10.01 9.98
CA ASP A 140 2.20 10.29 9.09
C ASP A 140 3.34 11.00 9.84
N TYR A 141 4.50 10.33 9.87
CA TYR A 141 5.75 10.81 10.48
C TYR A 141 6.85 11.10 9.46
N SER A 142 6.53 11.27 8.17
CA SER A 142 7.49 11.63 7.11
C SER A 142 8.33 12.89 7.41
N SER A 143 7.85 13.77 8.28
CA SER A 143 8.54 15.00 8.68
C SER A 143 9.27 14.88 10.02
N ASN A 144 9.25 13.70 10.65
CA ASN A 144 9.95 13.38 11.88
C ASN A 144 10.36 11.90 11.89
N GLU A 145 11.32 11.56 11.03
CA GLU A 145 11.80 10.19 10.82
C GLU A 145 12.36 9.53 12.08
N GLN A 146 12.81 10.30 13.07
CA GLN A 146 13.26 9.75 14.36
C GLN A 146 12.18 8.90 15.04
N VAL A 147 10.90 9.28 14.90
CA VAL A 147 9.79 8.49 15.45
C VAL A 147 9.68 7.13 14.76
N ILE A 148 9.96 7.07 13.45
CA ILE A 148 9.99 5.82 12.67
C ILE A 148 11.18 4.96 13.13
N HIS A 149 12.37 5.55 13.28
CA HIS A 149 13.55 4.84 13.80
C HIS A 149 13.29 4.27 15.21
N ASP A 150 12.69 5.06 16.11
CA ASP A 150 12.40 4.62 17.47
C ASP A 150 11.38 3.46 17.48
N PHE A 151 10.36 3.54 16.62
CA PHE A 151 9.35 2.48 16.47
C PHE A 151 9.89 1.21 15.82
N LEU A 152 10.84 1.29 14.89
CA LEU A 152 11.42 0.08 14.30
C LEU A 152 12.56 -0.49 15.17
N GLY A 153 13.24 0.36 15.94
CA GLY A 153 14.30 -0.04 16.86
C GLY A 153 13.86 -0.84 18.10
N GLN A 154 12.55 -0.98 18.35
CA GLN A 154 11.99 -1.92 19.34
C GLN A 154 11.88 -3.35 18.81
N VAL A 155 11.94 -3.56 17.49
CA VAL A 155 11.82 -4.89 16.84
C VAL A 155 13.13 -5.66 16.90
N THR A 156 14.26 -4.95 16.93
CA THR A 156 15.61 -5.51 16.88
C THR A 156 16.24 -5.76 18.26
N LYS A 157 15.54 -5.41 19.34
CA LYS A 157 16.00 -5.57 20.73
C LYS A 157 15.52 -6.89 21.33
#